data_AF-A0A8I5NQ60-F1
#
_entry.id   AF-A0A8I5NQ60-F1
#
_cell.length_a   1.000
_cell.length_b   1.000
_cell.length_c   1.000
_cell.angle_alpha   90.00
_cell.angle_beta   90.00
_cell.angle_gamma   90.00
#
_symmetry.space_group_name_H-M   'P 1'
#
loop_
_entity.id
_entity.type
_entity.pdbx_description
1 polymer ?
#
loop_
_entity_poly.entity_id
_entity_poly.type
_entity_poly.pdbx_seq_one_letter_code
_entity_poly.pdbx_strand_id
1 'polypeptide(L)'
;MGFHHVGQAGLELLTSGDLPASAFQSAGITGMSHGSQPRSDGFTRGFSCFAWNFFLLPCEEGHVCFPFRHDWLDMEEGKEGGTWLGISTRGKLAALTNYLQPQLDWQARGRGELVTHFLTTDVDSLSYLKKVSMEGHLYNGFNLIAADLSTAKGDVICYYGNRGEPDPIVLTPGTYGLSNALLETPWRKLCFGKQLFLEAVERSQALPKDVLISDLLDVLNNEEAQLPDPAIEDQGGEYVQPVLSKYAAVCVRCPGYGTRTNTIILVDADGHVTFTERSMMDKDLSRWETRTYEFTLQN
;
A
#
# COMPACT_ATOMS: atom_id res chain seq x y z
N MET A 1 7.88 20.16 10.61
CA MET A 1 7.37 18.87 11.13
C MET A 1 7.89 17.82 10.20
N GLY A 2 8.61 16.81 10.67
CA GLY A 2 9.16 15.75 9.80
C GLY A 2 8.10 14.69 9.56
N PHE A 3 7.29 14.83 8.50
CA PHE A 3 6.42 13.74 8.05
C PHE A 3 7.25 12.76 7.23
N HIS A 4 7.18 11.49 7.59
CA HIS A 4 7.91 10.41 6.94
C HIS A 4 6.93 9.25 6.69
N HIS A 5 7.35 8.30 5.83
CA HIS A 5 6.53 7.19 5.31
C HIS A 5 5.40 7.66 4.37
N VAL A 6 5.19 6.99 3.22
CA VAL A 6 4.20 7.33 2.19
C VAL A 6 3.86 6.09 1.33
N GLY A 7 2.57 5.74 1.22
CA GLY A 7 2.04 4.68 0.35
C GLY A 7 1.76 5.08 -1.11
N GLN A 8 1.49 4.10 -1.99
CA GLN A 8 1.37 4.26 -3.44
C GLN A 8 0.37 3.25 -4.08
N ALA A 9 -0.83 3.74 -4.42
CA ALA A 9 -1.73 3.25 -5.50
C ALA A 9 -2.34 1.82 -5.44
N GLY A 10 -3.60 1.68 -5.90
CA GLY A 10 -4.41 0.44 -5.91
C GLY A 10 -5.13 0.22 -7.26
N LEU A 11 -5.37 -1.02 -7.71
CA LEU A 11 -5.59 -1.41 -9.12
C LEU A 11 -6.70 -2.45 -9.28
N GLU A 12 -7.63 -2.33 -10.25
CA GLU A 12 -8.58 -3.42 -10.58
C GLU A 12 -9.33 -3.25 -11.93
N LEU A 13 -10.31 -4.12 -12.19
CA LEU A 13 -10.93 -4.41 -13.50
C LEU A 13 -12.36 -3.85 -13.64
N LEU A 14 -12.65 -3.14 -14.74
CA LEU A 14 -13.87 -2.31 -14.91
C LEU A 14 -15.18 -3.09 -15.22
N THR A 15 -15.27 -4.39 -14.94
CA THR A 15 -16.44 -5.23 -15.29
C THR A 15 -16.89 -6.20 -14.20
N SER A 16 -17.41 -5.65 -13.09
CA SER A 16 -18.63 -6.18 -12.46
C SER A 16 -19.71 -5.08 -12.44
N GLY A 17 -20.93 -5.37 -12.02
CA GLY A 17 -22.07 -4.43 -12.11
C GLY A 17 -23.27 -4.79 -11.26
N ASP A 18 -23.14 -4.64 -9.94
CA ASP A 18 -24.22 -4.79 -8.96
C ASP A 18 -24.30 -3.57 -8.01
N LEU A 19 -25.53 -3.26 -7.56
CA LEU A 19 -25.84 -2.11 -6.71
C LEU A 19 -26.22 -2.56 -5.28
N PRO A 20 -25.53 -2.04 -4.26
CA PRO A 20 -26.12 -1.82 -2.94
C PRO A 20 -25.91 -0.34 -2.50
N ALA A 21 -26.95 0.45 -2.27
CA ALA A 21 -27.94 0.41 -1.17
C ALA A 21 -27.53 1.30 0.03
N SER A 22 -28.45 2.14 0.49
CA SER A 22 -28.21 3.18 1.50
C SER A 22 -28.44 2.68 2.93
N ALA A 23 -27.55 3.06 3.85
CA ALA A 23 -27.79 3.00 5.29
C ALA A 23 -27.02 4.10 6.05
N PHE A 24 -27.68 5.23 6.29
CA PHE A 24 -27.34 6.14 7.40
C PHE A 24 -27.83 5.50 8.72
N GLN A 25 -27.05 5.51 9.81
CA GLN A 25 -27.45 6.13 11.09
C GLN A 25 -26.46 5.96 12.27
N SER A 26 -26.47 6.99 13.14
CA SER A 26 -26.20 7.00 14.60
C SER A 26 -24.78 6.80 15.17
N ALA A 27 -24.51 7.58 16.22
CA ALA A 27 -23.34 7.61 17.13
C ALA A 27 -21.96 7.99 16.52
N GLY A 28 -21.31 9.10 16.87
CA GLY A 28 -21.70 10.23 17.72
C GLY A 28 -21.07 10.24 19.12
N ILE A 29 -19.92 10.92 19.26
CA ILE A 29 -19.32 11.39 20.52
C ILE A 29 -18.52 12.69 20.23
N THR A 30 -18.45 13.59 21.21
CA THR A 30 -17.85 14.94 21.11
C THR A 30 -16.49 15.03 21.80
N GLY A 31 -15.56 15.80 21.24
CA GLY A 31 -14.30 16.13 21.93
C GLY A 31 -13.48 17.23 21.24
N MET A 32 -13.71 18.50 21.58
CA MET A 32 -12.83 19.62 21.20
C MET A 32 -11.79 19.88 22.29
N SER A 33 -10.56 20.23 21.90
CA SER A 33 -9.67 21.07 22.72
C SER A 33 -8.64 21.79 21.85
N HIS A 34 -8.18 22.95 22.33
CA HIS A 34 -7.26 23.83 21.61
C HIS A 34 -5.80 23.52 21.98
N GLY A 35 -4.89 23.60 21.00
CA GLY A 35 -3.49 23.24 21.17
C GLY A 35 -2.55 24.40 21.53
N SER A 36 -1.25 24.10 21.54
CA SER A 36 -0.16 25.08 21.58
C SER A 36 1.10 24.50 20.92
N GLN A 37 2.06 25.35 20.54
CA GLN A 37 3.16 25.04 19.62
C GLN A 37 4.46 25.75 20.08
N PRO A 38 5.63 25.48 19.48
CA PRO A 38 6.45 24.27 19.56
C PRO A 38 7.74 24.48 20.40
N ARG A 39 8.58 23.44 20.48
CA ARG A 39 10.04 23.63 20.39
C ARG A 39 10.64 22.66 19.37
N SER A 40 11.75 23.08 18.77
CA SER A 40 12.52 22.35 17.77
C SER A 40 13.60 21.49 18.41
N ASP A 41 13.84 20.30 17.83
CA ASP A 41 15.18 19.82 17.46
C ASP A 41 15.02 18.70 16.40
N GLY A 42 16.12 18.20 15.81
CA GLY A 42 16.09 17.45 14.54
C GLY A 42 16.34 15.93 14.61
N PHE A 43 16.67 15.38 13.43
CA PHE A 43 17.03 13.98 13.08
C PHE A 43 15.91 12.98 12.73
N THR A 44 15.80 12.73 11.42
CA THR A 44 15.54 11.46 10.71
C THR A 44 14.72 10.33 11.39
N ARG A 45 13.57 9.99 10.78
CA ARG A 45 13.06 8.60 10.66
C ARG A 45 12.68 8.32 9.20
N GLY A 46 12.47 7.06 8.82
CA GLY A 46 12.52 6.69 7.39
C GLY A 46 11.53 5.61 6.92
N PHE A 47 10.67 6.03 5.99
CA PHE A 47 10.19 5.29 4.81
C PHE A 47 9.46 3.94 4.93
N SER A 48 8.28 3.87 4.30
CA SER A 48 7.39 2.71 4.12
C SER A 48 6.42 3.05 2.97
N CYS A 49 6.09 2.13 2.04
CA CYS A 49 5.37 2.43 0.77
C CYS A 49 4.64 1.22 0.13
N PHE A 50 3.31 1.30 -0.14
CA PHE A 50 2.43 0.13 -0.44
C PHE A 50 1.20 0.30 -1.37
N ALA A 51 0.77 -0.84 -1.96
CA ALA A 51 -0.26 -1.13 -3.01
C ALA A 51 -0.84 -2.57 -2.83
N TRP A 52 -2.03 -3.09 -3.21
CA TRP A 52 -3.32 -2.69 -3.88
C TRP A 52 -4.49 -3.60 -3.35
N ASN A 53 -5.80 -3.34 -3.00
CA ASN A 53 -6.73 -2.19 -2.81
C ASN A 53 -8.03 -2.49 -1.93
N PHE A 54 -8.84 -1.48 -1.44
CA PHE A 54 -10.30 -1.46 -0.99
C PHE A 54 -10.79 -1.12 0.47
N PHE A 55 -12.14 -0.93 0.63
CA PHE A 55 -12.97 -0.18 1.62
C PHE A 55 -13.11 -0.70 3.09
N LEU A 56 -13.57 0.18 4.01
CA LEU A 56 -13.90 -0.13 5.42
C LEU A 56 -15.26 -0.80 5.63
N LEU A 57 -15.31 -1.67 6.64
CA LEU A 57 -16.43 -1.81 7.59
C LEU A 57 -15.88 -1.60 9.01
N PRO A 58 -16.69 -1.15 10.00
CA PRO A 58 -16.26 -1.14 11.38
C PRO A 58 -16.10 -2.59 11.88
N CYS A 59 -14.86 -3.01 12.12
CA CYS A 59 -14.58 -4.20 12.92
C CYS A 59 -14.73 -3.83 14.40
N GLU A 60 -15.33 -4.70 15.20
CA GLU A 60 -15.53 -4.42 16.62
C GLU A 60 -14.18 -4.37 17.37
N GLU A 61 -14.08 -3.41 18.30
CA GLU A 61 -12.96 -3.16 19.22
C GLU A 61 -11.55 -3.02 18.60
N GLY A 62 -11.16 -1.78 18.29
CA GLY A 62 -9.75 -1.34 18.30
C GLY A 62 -8.93 -1.53 17.02
N HIS A 63 -9.43 -2.26 16.03
CA HIS A 63 -8.69 -2.53 14.77
C HIS A 63 -9.22 -1.72 13.57
N VAL A 64 -8.29 -1.22 12.74
CA VAL A 64 -8.59 -0.73 11.38
C VAL A 64 -8.17 -1.82 10.39
N CYS A 65 -9.14 -2.54 9.85
CA CYS A 65 -8.94 -3.64 8.90
C CYS A 65 -9.91 -3.50 7.72
N PHE A 66 -9.41 -3.78 6.51
CA PHE A 66 -10.11 -3.54 5.25
C PHE A 66 -10.39 -4.88 4.54
N PRO A 67 -11.63 -5.40 4.53
CA PRO A 67 -11.93 -6.70 3.91
C PRO A 67 -11.87 -6.67 2.38
N PHE A 68 -11.45 -7.78 1.77
CA PHE A 68 -11.51 -7.98 0.33
C PHE A 68 -12.91 -7.76 -0.29
N ARG A 69 -12.93 -7.15 -1.48
CA ARG A 69 -13.97 -7.37 -2.49
C ARG A 69 -13.45 -7.10 -3.91
N HIS A 70 -13.29 -8.19 -4.68
CA HIS A 70 -13.23 -8.30 -6.15
C HIS A 70 -11.90 -8.55 -6.91
N ASP A 71 -10.78 -8.85 -6.23
CA ASP A 71 -9.64 -9.47 -6.94
C ASP A 71 -9.96 -10.95 -7.25
N TRP A 72 -10.20 -11.26 -8.53
CA TRP A 72 -10.88 -12.48 -8.98
C TRP A 72 -10.19 -13.81 -8.60
N LEU A 73 -8.89 -13.79 -8.30
CA LEU A 73 -8.11 -14.97 -7.90
C LEU A 73 -8.15 -15.27 -6.39
N ASP A 74 -8.42 -14.25 -5.57
CA ASP A 74 -8.56 -14.38 -4.11
C ASP A 74 -10.06 -14.32 -3.69
N MET A 75 -10.98 -14.22 -4.67
CA MET A 75 -12.44 -14.38 -4.49
C MET A 75 -13.00 -15.66 -5.15
N GLU A 76 -12.15 -16.62 -5.50
CA GLU A 76 -12.61 -17.99 -5.75
C GLU A 76 -13.13 -18.62 -4.44
N GLU A 77 -14.13 -19.51 -4.53
CA GLU A 77 -14.78 -20.14 -3.39
C GLU A 77 -13.75 -20.88 -2.51
N GLY A 78 -13.46 -20.30 -1.33
CA GLY A 78 -12.44 -20.80 -0.39
C GLY A 78 -11.16 -19.95 -0.24
N LYS A 79 -11.04 -18.78 -0.90
CA LYS A 79 -9.88 -17.86 -0.76
C LYS A 79 -10.19 -16.52 -0.05
N GLU A 80 -11.43 -16.36 0.42
CA GLU A 80 -11.98 -15.12 1.02
C GLU A 80 -11.31 -14.69 2.35
N GLY A 81 -11.56 -13.43 2.76
CA GLY A 81 -11.26 -12.93 4.12
C GLY A 81 -9.90 -12.24 4.32
N GLY A 82 -9.07 -12.18 3.28
CA GLY A 82 -7.79 -11.47 3.29
C GLY A 82 -7.87 -9.95 3.16
N THR A 83 -6.69 -9.31 3.17
CA THR A 83 -6.47 -7.93 2.76
C THR A 83 -5.09 -7.74 2.14
N TRP A 84 -4.82 -6.55 1.60
CA TRP A 84 -3.61 -6.19 0.88
C TRP A 84 -2.74 -5.16 1.62
N LEU A 85 -3.35 -4.35 2.49
CA LEU A 85 -2.73 -3.34 3.35
C LEU A 85 -3.61 -3.16 4.58
N GLY A 86 -2.95 -2.98 5.71
CA GLY A 86 -3.56 -2.30 6.84
C GLY A 86 -2.50 -1.71 7.76
N ILE A 87 -2.98 -0.88 8.68
CA ILE A 87 -2.21 -0.40 9.82
C ILE A 87 -3.12 -0.47 11.04
N SER A 88 -2.67 -1.20 12.07
CA SER A 88 -3.36 -1.30 13.34
C SER A 88 -2.98 -0.15 14.27
N THR A 89 -3.86 0.14 15.22
CA THR A 89 -3.57 0.98 16.40
C THR A 89 -2.35 0.49 17.17
N ARG A 90 -2.08 -0.82 17.18
CA ARG A 90 -0.93 -1.48 17.84
C ARG A 90 0.40 -1.36 17.06
N GLY A 91 0.48 -0.51 16.04
CA GLY A 91 1.71 -0.28 15.26
C GLY A 91 2.06 -1.35 14.23
N LYS A 92 1.36 -2.50 14.17
CA LYS A 92 1.48 -3.45 13.05
C LYS A 92 1.02 -2.75 11.76
N LEU A 93 1.89 -2.63 10.77
CA LEU A 93 1.56 -2.31 9.38
C LEU A 93 2.08 -3.43 8.49
N ALA A 94 1.29 -3.89 7.52
CA ALA A 94 1.80 -4.80 6.50
C ALA A 94 1.07 -4.57 5.18
N ALA A 95 1.72 -4.91 4.07
CA ALA A 95 1.10 -4.90 2.76
C ALA A 95 1.82 -5.74 1.70
N LEU A 96 1.04 -6.12 0.68
CA LEU A 96 1.38 -7.14 -0.31
C LEU A 96 1.20 -6.63 -1.74
N THR A 97 2.25 -6.71 -2.55
CA THR A 97 2.16 -6.48 -4.01
C THR A 97 2.22 -7.79 -4.78
N ASN A 98 1.63 -7.81 -5.97
CA ASN A 98 1.82 -8.90 -6.93
C ASN A 98 3.30 -8.98 -7.37
N TYR A 99 3.70 -10.11 -7.96
CA TYR A 99 4.86 -10.19 -8.84
C TYR A 99 4.37 -10.51 -10.25
N LEU A 100 4.82 -9.76 -11.25
CA LEU A 100 4.49 -9.98 -12.66
C LEU A 100 5.14 -11.29 -13.11
N GLN A 101 4.33 -12.33 -13.27
CA GLN A 101 4.72 -13.64 -13.79
C GLN A 101 3.76 -14.01 -14.95
N PRO A 102 4.27 -14.35 -16.15
CA PRO A 102 3.40 -14.72 -17.28
C PRO A 102 2.63 -16.04 -17.10
N GLN A 103 3.02 -16.87 -16.14
CA GLN A 103 2.35 -18.13 -15.81
C GLN A 103 1.82 -18.06 -14.36
N LEU A 104 0.56 -18.44 -14.18
CA LEU A 104 -0.12 -18.54 -12.89
C LEU A 104 -0.39 -20.00 -12.56
N ASP A 105 -0.23 -20.37 -11.29
CA ASP A 105 -0.76 -21.62 -10.76
C ASP A 105 -2.15 -21.36 -10.15
N TRP A 106 -3.18 -22.00 -10.70
CA TRP A 106 -4.56 -21.88 -10.23
C TRP A 106 -4.81 -22.63 -8.91
N GLN A 107 -3.95 -23.60 -8.57
CA GLN A 107 -4.02 -24.35 -7.31
C GLN A 107 -3.29 -23.66 -6.15
N ALA A 108 -2.58 -22.55 -6.41
CA ALA A 108 -1.91 -21.78 -5.36
C ALA A 108 -2.91 -21.12 -4.39
N ARG A 109 -2.49 -20.95 -3.13
CA ARG A 109 -3.26 -20.26 -2.08
C ARG A 109 -3.50 -18.80 -2.45
N GLY A 110 -4.67 -18.28 -2.06
CA GLY A 110 -4.92 -16.84 -2.02
C GLY A 110 -4.01 -16.17 -1.00
N ARG A 111 -3.61 -14.92 -1.23
CA ARG A 111 -2.48 -14.28 -0.55
C ARG A 111 -2.89 -13.26 0.50
N GLY A 112 -4.11 -12.72 0.44
CA GLY A 112 -4.52 -11.67 1.39
C GLY A 112 -4.58 -12.11 2.86
N GLU A 113 -4.66 -13.42 3.14
CA GLU A 113 -4.54 -13.97 4.50
C GLU A 113 -3.24 -13.50 5.18
N LEU A 114 -2.15 -13.32 4.39
CA LEU A 114 -0.82 -12.99 4.88
C LEU A 114 -0.76 -11.61 5.55
N VAL A 115 -1.59 -10.66 5.12
CA VAL A 115 -1.66 -9.31 5.71
C VAL A 115 -2.60 -9.31 6.92
N THR A 116 -3.82 -9.86 6.79
CA THR A 116 -4.80 -9.91 7.89
C THR A 116 -4.23 -10.65 9.11
N HIS A 117 -3.51 -11.75 8.90
CA HIS A 117 -2.88 -12.52 9.95
C HIS A 117 -1.66 -11.80 10.59
N PHE A 118 -0.94 -10.91 9.87
CA PHE A 118 0.10 -10.08 10.49
C PHE A 118 -0.48 -8.97 11.38
N LEU A 119 -1.57 -8.33 10.96
CA LEU A 119 -2.18 -7.22 11.71
C LEU A 119 -2.84 -7.70 13.02
N THR A 120 -3.29 -8.96 13.04
CA THR A 120 -3.94 -9.60 14.20
C THR A 120 -2.97 -10.34 15.12
N THR A 121 -1.88 -10.94 14.60
CA THR A 121 -0.89 -11.63 15.42
C THR A 121 -0.01 -10.68 16.26
N ASP A 122 0.60 -11.22 17.31
CA ASP A 122 1.57 -10.51 18.16
C ASP A 122 3.04 -10.73 17.69
N VAL A 123 3.28 -11.71 16.82
CA VAL A 123 4.61 -12.06 16.25
C VAL A 123 5.23 -10.87 15.51
N ASP A 124 6.51 -10.60 15.74
CA ASP A 124 7.26 -9.51 15.09
C ASP A 124 7.41 -9.73 13.57
N SER A 125 7.60 -8.63 12.83
CA SER A 125 7.72 -8.61 11.37
C SER A 125 8.78 -9.55 10.81
N LEU A 126 9.95 -9.68 11.45
CA LEU A 126 11.02 -10.53 10.94
C LEU A 126 10.71 -12.03 11.18
N SER A 127 10.26 -12.39 12.38
CA SER A 127 9.81 -13.75 12.70
C SER A 127 8.60 -14.16 11.85
N TYR A 128 7.70 -13.22 11.58
CA TYR A 128 6.54 -13.45 10.73
C TYR A 128 6.94 -13.77 9.29
N LEU A 129 7.78 -12.93 8.67
CA LEU A 129 8.22 -13.17 7.30
C LEU A 129 9.08 -14.42 7.16
N LYS A 130 9.80 -14.85 8.20
CA LYS A 130 10.51 -16.14 8.22
C LYS A 130 9.55 -17.33 8.18
N LYS A 131 8.39 -17.25 8.84
CA LYS A 131 7.34 -18.25 8.68
C LYS A 131 6.78 -18.23 7.26
N VAL A 132 6.50 -17.03 6.73
CA VAL A 132 5.95 -16.86 5.37
C VAL A 132 6.93 -17.35 4.30
N SER A 133 8.25 -17.21 4.46
CA SER A 133 9.21 -17.70 3.45
C SER A 133 9.29 -19.22 3.38
N MET A 134 9.13 -19.93 4.50
CA MET A 134 8.99 -21.39 4.52
C MET A 134 7.76 -21.87 3.74
N GLU A 135 6.64 -21.16 3.84
CA GLU A 135 5.38 -21.45 3.12
C GLU A 135 5.31 -20.77 1.73
N GLY A 136 6.30 -19.95 1.35
CA GLY A 136 6.23 -19.04 0.18
C GLY A 136 6.05 -19.72 -1.18
N HIS A 137 6.36 -21.01 -1.27
CA HIS A 137 6.17 -21.86 -2.45
C HIS A 137 4.71 -22.27 -2.70
N LEU A 138 3.81 -22.08 -1.72
CA LEU A 138 2.38 -22.40 -1.83
C LEU A 138 1.55 -21.30 -2.53
N TYR A 139 2.19 -20.20 -2.93
CA TYR A 139 1.54 -18.98 -3.41
C TYR A 139 2.05 -18.59 -4.81
N ASN A 140 1.18 -17.97 -5.61
CA ASN A 140 1.60 -17.23 -6.80
C ASN A 140 2.55 -16.08 -6.43
N GLY A 141 3.33 -15.58 -7.40
CA GLY A 141 4.35 -14.57 -7.17
C GLY A 141 3.84 -13.35 -6.38
N PHE A 142 4.52 -13.00 -5.29
CA PHE A 142 4.18 -11.87 -4.42
C PHE A 142 5.40 -11.25 -3.75
N ASN A 143 5.20 -10.00 -3.31
CA ASN A 143 6.05 -9.31 -2.35
C ASN A 143 5.22 -9.00 -1.11
N LEU A 144 5.80 -9.10 0.08
CA LEU A 144 5.17 -8.75 1.36
C LEU A 144 6.17 -7.95 2.18
N ILE A 145 5.72 -6.80 2.70
CA ILE A 145 6.41 -6.11 3.79
C ILE A 145 5.56 -6.17 5.04
N ALA A 146 6.22 -6.42 6.16
CA ALA A 146 5.67 -6.36 7.49
C ALA A 146 6.48 -5.36 8.32
N ALA A 147 5.80 -4.57 9.15
CA ALA A 147 6.39 -3.51 9.95
C ALA A 147 5.79 -3.46 11.35
N ASP A 148 6.67 -3.31 12.34
CA ASP A 148 6.32 -2.97 13.72
C ASP A 148 6.72 -1.51 13.96
N LEU A 149 5.73 -0.60 13.98
CA LEU A 149 5.93 0.83 14.23
C LEU A 149 5.82 1.13 15.73
N SER A 150 6.77 1.85 16.30
CA SER A 150 6.76 2.18 17.73
C SER A 150 7.63 3.41 18.05
N THR A 151 7.01 4.39 18.71
CA THR A 151 7.74 5.54 19.25
C THR A 151 8.68 5.14 20.40
N ALA A 152 8.32 4.10 21.16
CA ALA A 152 9.09 3.59 22.30
C ALA A 152 10.24 2.63 21.93
N LYS A 153 10.03 1.71 20.97
CA LYS A 153 11.01 0.67 20.60
C LYS A 153 11.85 1.02 19.37
N GLY A 154 11.41 2.00 18.58
CA GLY A 154 11.90 2.21 17.22
C GLY A 154 11.16 1.33 16.21
N ASP A 155 11.20 1.74 14.95
CA ASP A 155 10.42 1.12 13.89
C ASP A 155 11.22 0.02 13.19
N VAL A 156 10.65 -1.17 13.05
CA VAL A 156 11.25 -2.31 12.35
C VAL A 156 10.42 -2.62 11.11
N ILE A 157 11.05 -2.60 9.94
CA ILE A 157 10.39 -2.84 8.64
C ILE A 157 11.14 -3.95 7.93
N CYS A 158 10.44 -5.01 7.52
CA CYS A 158 11.04 -6.20 6.90
C CYS A 158 10.40 -6.50 5.55
N TYR A 159 11.19 -6.93 4.56
CA TYR A 159 10.74 -7.31 3.21
C TYR A 159 10.98 -8.79 2.91
N TYR A 160 10.03 -9.39 2.19
CA TYR A 160 10.16 -10.69 1.55
C TYR A 160 9.49 -10.68 0.17
N GLY A 161 10.02 -11.45 -0.78
CA GLY A 161 9.36 -11.73 -2.05
C GLY A 161 9.63 -13.17 -2.49
N ASN A 162 8.60 -13.97 -2.74
CA ASN A 162 8.73 -15.42 -2.98
C ASN A 162 9.32 -15.80 -4.36
N ARG A 163 9.81 -14.82 -5.11
CA ARG A 163 10.57 -14.95 -6.36
C ARG A 163 12.01 -14.41 -6.25
N GLY A 164 12.45 -14.01 -5.05
CA GLY A 164 13.79 -13.51 -4.76
C GLY A 164 14.56 -14.43 -3.81
N GLU A 165 15.36 -13.83 -2.92
CA GLU A 165 16.12 -14.55 -1.89
C GLU A 165 15.22 -15.30 -0.89
N PRO A 166 15.67 -16.44 -0.33
CA PRO A 166 14.86 -17.29 0.53
C PRO A 166 14.62 -16.71 1.94
N ASP A 167 15.50 -15.82 2.41
CA ASP A 167 15.42 -15.18 3.72
C ASP A 167 14.87 -13.74 3.61
N PRO A 168 13.97 -13.33 4.53
CA PRO A 168 13.51 -11.95 4.60
C PRO A 168 14.59 -11.00 5.13
N ILE A 169 14.61 -9.78 4.60
CA ILE A 169 15.57 -8.73 4.97
C ILE A 169 14.92 -7.67 5.87
N VAL A 170 15.70 -7.10 6.78
CA VAL A 170 15.31 -5.87 7.51
C VAL A 170 15.75 -4.66 6.69
N LEU A 171 14.83 -3.73 6.43
CA LEU A 171 15.11 -2.52 5.66
C LEU A 171 15.74 -1.44 6.55
N THR A 172 16.88 -0.92 6.13
CA THR A 172 17.52 0.26 6.75
C THR A 172 16.78 1.55 6.37
N PRO A 173 16.80 2.62 7.18
CA PRO A 173 16.15 3.89 6.84
C PRO A 173 16.63 4.46 5.50
N GLY A 174 15.71 4.58 4.54
CA GLY A 174 15.99 5.07 3.18
C GLY A 174 14.77 4.89 2.26
N THR A 175 14.73 5.61 1.15
CA THR A 175 13.59 5.53 0.20
C THR A 175 13.65 4.25 -0.63
N TYR A 176 12.61 3.43 -0.57
CA TYR A 176 12.44 2.23 -1.40
C TYR A 176 11.26 2.38 -2.36
N GLY A 177 11.41 1.83 -3.55
CA GLY A 177 10.35 1.59 -4.51
C GLY A 177 10.02 0.09 -4.59
N LEU A 178 8.74 -0.22 -4.62
CA LEU A 178 8.21 -1.55 -4.91
C LEU A 178 7.14 -1.44 -6.00
N SER A 179 7.07 -2.44 -6.88
CA SER A 179 6.03 -2.56 -7.90
C SER A 179 5.66 -4.04 -8.05
N ASN A 180 5.31 -4.48 -9.25
CA ASN A 180 5.05 -5.89 -9.54
C ASN A 180 6.33 -6.67 -9.90
N ALA A 181 7.42 -6.42 -9.17
CA ALA A 181 8.75 -7.04 -9.31
C ALA A 181 9.38 -7.12 -7.91
N LEU A 182 10.63 -7.59 -7.79
CA LEU A 182 11.35 -7.54 -6.51
C LEU A 182 11.63 -6.08 -6.09
N LEU A 183 11.91 -5.87 -4.80
CA LEU A 183 12.26 -4.56 -4.25
C LEU A 183 13.41 -3.89 -5.03
N GLU A 184 13.29 -2.59 -5.32
CA GLU A 184 14.27 -1.82 -6.11
C GLU A 184 14.58 -2.34 -7.53
N THR A 185 13.78 -3.26 -8.10
CA THR A 185 13.92 -3.67 -9.51
C THR A 185 13.80 -2.43 -10.42
N PRO A 186 14.78 -2.12 -11.30
CA PRO A 186 14.89 -0.83 -11.97
C PRO A 186 13.96 -0.66 -13.18
N TRP A 187 12.68 -0.95 -13.01
CA TRP A 187 11.61 -0.53 -13.91
C TRP A 187 11.62 1.00 -14.01
N ARG A 188 11.65 1.56 -15.22
CA ARG A 188 11.72 3.02 -15.42
C ARG A 188 10.58 3.76 -14.75
N LYS A 189 9.37 3.19 -14.78
CA LYS A 189 8.21 3.77 -14.08
C LYS A 189 8.43 3.90 -12.56
N LEU A 190 9.19 2.96 -11.97
CA LEU A 190 9.50 2.97 -10.55
C LEU A 190 10.56 4.03 -10.22
N CYS A 191 11.62 4.11 -11.03
CA CYS A 191 12.65 5.15 -10.90
C CYS A 191 12.06 6.56 -11.04
N PHE A 192 11.19 6.76 -12.03
CA PHE A 192 10.48 8.02 -12.27
C PHE A 192 9.50 8.37 -11.15
N GLY A 193 8.65 7.42 -10.74
CA GLY A 193 7.75 7.62 -9.59
C GLY A 193 8.52 7.96 -8.31
N LYS A 194 9.63 7.27 -8.04
CA LYS A 194 10.55 7.52 -6.92
C LYS A 194 11.22 8.90 -6.99
N GLN A 195 11.52 9.42 -8.19
CA GLN A 195 12.01 10.79 -8.36
C GLN A 195 10.92 11.82 -8.04
N LEU A 196 9.76 11.75 -8.71
CA LEU A 196 8.63 12.67 -8.48
C LEU A 196 8.20 12.70 -7.01
N PHE A 197 8.22 11.52 -6.38
CA PHE A 197 7.98 11.33 -4.97
C PHE A 197 8.98 12.10 -4.08
N LEU A 198 10.29 12.01 -4.37
CA LEU A 198 11.32 12.71 -3.61
C LEU A 198 11.18 14.22 -3.75
N GLU A 199 10.87 14.71 -4.96
CA GLU A 199 10.61 16.13 -5.21
C GLU A 199 9.37 16.62 -4.43
N ALA A 200 8.29 15.83 -4.36
CA ALA A 200 7.10 16.14 -3.57
C ALA A 200 7.41 16.28 -2.06
N VAL A 201 8.23 15.37 -1.51
CA VAL A 201 8.69 15.45 -0.12
C VAL A 201 9.59 16.67 0.11
N GLU A 202 10.51 16.97 -0.80
CA GLU A 202 11.41 18.11 -0.69
C GLU A 202 10.65 19.45 -0.72
N ARG A 203 9.74 19.64 -1.68
CA ARG A 203 8.84 20.82 -1.74
C ARG A 203 8.04 21.00 -0.45
N SER A 204 7.62 19.89 0.16
CA SER A 204 6.70 19.92 1.29
C SER A 204 7.34 20.15 2.66
N GLN A 205 8.67 20.19 2.81
CA GLN A 205 9.33 20.31 4.12
C GLN A 205 8.94 21.56 4.93
N ALA A 206 8.50 22.62 4.24
CA ALA A 206 8.04 23.88 4.82
C ALA A 206 6.51 24.11 4.70
N LEU A 207 5.76 23.13 4.19
CA LEU A 207 4.33 23.23 3.87
C LEU A 207 3.48 22.38 4.84
N PRO A 208 2.18 22.66 4.99
CA PRO A 208 1.31 21.85 5.82
C PRO A 208 1.01 20.47 5.19
N LYS A 209 0.60 19.52 6.05
CA LYS A 209 0.47 18.08 5.76
C LYS A 209 -0.46 17.75 4.59
N ASP A 210 -1.51 18.54 4.42
CA ASP A 210 -2.50 18.47 3.34
C ASP A 210 -1.89 18.76 1.97
N VAL A 211 -0.91 19.68 1.87
CA VAL A 211 -0.18 19.93 0.62
C VAL A 211 0.69 18.73 0.25
N LEU A 212 1.41 18.15 1.21
CA LEU A 212 2.17 16.90 0.98
C LEU A 212 1.23 15.79 0.48
N ILE A 213 0.07 15.60 1.10
CA ILE A 213 -0.92 14.61 0.67
C ILE A 213 -1.40 14.90 -0.76
N SER A 214 -1.63 16.16 -1.14
CA SER A 214 -2.03 16.53 -2.51
C SER A 214 -0.92 16.27 -3.53
N ASP A 215 0.28 16.79 -3.32
CA ASP A 215 1.45 16.60 -4.20
C ASP A 215 1.70 15.10 -4.44
N LEU A 216 1.61 14.29 -3.38
CA LEU A 216 1.73 12.84 -3.47
C LEU A 216 0.58 12.23 -4.28
N LEU A 217 -0.69 12.56 -4.00
CA LEU A 217 -1.83 12.04 -4.76
C LEU A 217 -1.73 12.33 -6.26
N ASP A 218 -1.08 13.42 -6.66
CA ASP A 218 -0.81 13.75 -8.06
C ASP A 218 0.32 12.89 -8.65
N VAL A 219 1.39 12.59 -7.90
CA VAL A 219 2.36 11.53 -8.27
C VAL A 219 1.67 10.17 -8.43
N LEU A 220 0.77 9.82 -7.50
CA LEU A 220 0.01 8.57 -7.54
C LEU A 220 -1.00 8.50 -8.70
N ASN A 221 -1.29 9.62 -9.37
CA ASN A 221 -2.16 9.70 -10.56
C ASN A 221 -1.41 10.02 -11.86
N ASN A 222 -0.07 10.05 -11.85
CA ASN A 222 0.72 10.33 -13.06
C ASN A 222 0.58 9.20 -14.11
N GLU A 223 0.00 9.50 -15.27
CA GLU A 223 -0.23 8.53 -16.37
C GLU A 223 0.88 8.53 -17.44
N GLU A 224 2.05 9.11 -17.16
CA GLU A 224 3.16 9.24 -18.11
C GLU A 224 3.91 7.91 -18.28
N ALA A 225 3.85 7.35 -19.48
CA ALA A 225 4.44 6.04 -19.78
C ALA A 225 5.95 6.12 -20.04
N GLN A 226 6.75 5.55 -19.13
CA GLN A 226 8.21 5.62 -19.13
C GLN A 226 8.86 4.60 -20.07
N LEU A 227 8.68 4.79 -21.38
CA LEU A 227 9.10 3.85 -22.43
C LEU A 227 10.48 4.15 -23.04
N PRO A 228 11.12 3.15 -23.70
CA PRO A 228 10.91 1.71 -23.48
C PRO A 228 11.28 1.33 -22.04
N ASP A 229 10.72 0.26 -21.48
CA ASP A 229 11.05 -0.20 -20.13
C ASP A 229 11.54 -1.66 -20.17
N PRO A 230 12.82 -1.90 -20.54
CA PRO A 230 13.33 -3.24 -20.82
C PRO A 230 13.20 -4.22 -19.66
N ALA A 231 13.17 -3.73 -18.42
CA ALA A 231 13.02 -4.57 -17.23
C ALA A 231 11.55 -4.99 -16.97
N ILE A 232 10.57 -4.27 -17.53
CA ILE A 232 9.18 -4.74 -17.62
C ILE A 232 9.05 -5.73 -18.79
N GLU A 233 9.70 -5.44 -19.92
CA GLU A 233 9.63 -6.29 -21.13
C GLU A 233 10.28 -7.66 -20.93
N ASP A 234 11.43 -7.73 -20.24
CA ASP A 234 12.13 -8.98 -19.90
C ASP A 234 11.30 -9.86 -18.95
N GLN A 235 10.82 -9.29 -17.84
CA GLN A 235 10.02 -10.03 -16.84
C GLN A 235 8.61 -10.39 -17.34
N GLY A 236 8.01 -9.54 -18.18
CA GLY A 236 6.64 -9.70 -18.68
C GLY A 236 6.54 -10.45 -20.01
N GLY A 237 7.60 -10.51 -20.81
CA GLY A 237 7.64 -11.16 -22.13
C GLY A 237 6.50 -10.72 -23.05
N GLU A 238 5.98 -11.66 -23.86
CA GLU A 238 4.85 -11.41 -24.76
C GLU A 238 3.55 -11.00 -24.04
N TYR A 239 3.38 -11.39 -22.77
CA TYR A 239 2.17 -11.10 -21.99
C TYR A 239 2.00 -9.60 -21.71
N VAL A 240 3.10 -8.86 -21.47
CA VAL A 240 3.00 -7.42 -21.17
C VAL A 240 2.94 -6.55 -22.43
N GLN A 241 3.43 -7.02 -23.57
CA GLN A 241 3.53 -6.22 -24.82
C GLN A 241 2.21 -5.51 -25.24
N PRO A 242 1.01 -6.14 -25.20
CA PRO A 242 -0.24 -5.47 -25.56
C PRO A 242 -0.65 -4.31 -24.64
N VAL A 243 -0.12 -4.27 -23.40
CA VAL A 243 -0.48 -3.29 -22.36
C VAL A 243 0.70 -2.45 -21.88
N LEU A 244 1.92 -2.67 -22.41
CA LEU A 244 3.17 -2.09 -21.93
C LEU A 244 3.12 -0.55 -21.83
N SER A 245 2.54 0.12 -22.83
CA SER A 245 2.37 1.57 -22.86
C SER A 245 1.43 2.14 -21.79
N LYS A 246 0.70 1.29 -21.07
CA LYS A 246 -0.10 1.63 -19.90
C LYS A 246 0.47 1.03 -18.61
N TYR A 247 1.14 -0.11 -18.70
CA TYR A 247 1.81 -0.77 -17.59
C TYR A 247 3.09 -0.04 -17.15
N ALA A 248 3.74 0.70 -18.05
CA ALA A 248 4.93 1.53 -17.79
C ALA A 248 4.61 2.95 -17.28
N ALA A 249 3.35 3.24 -16.94
CA ALA A 249 2.96 4.46 -16.23
C ALA A 249 2.91 4.24 -14.70
N VAL A 250 3.06 5.31 -13.91
CA VAL A 250 2.94 5.25 -12.45
C VAL A 250 1.50 4.95 -12.04
N CYS A 251 0.54 5.59 -12.70
CA CYS A 251 -0.88 5.29 -12.66
C CYS A 251 -1.30 4.54 -13.93
N VAL A 252 -1.57 3.23 -13.79
CA VAL A 252 -1.96 2.38 -14.91
C VAL A 252 -3.41 2.64 -15.32
N ARG A 253 -3.67 2.84 -16.61
CA ARG A 253 -5.03 2.92 -17.18
C ARG A 253 -5.14 2.16 -18.50
N CYS A 254 -5.76 0.99 -18.51
CA CYS A 254 -6.18 0.33 -19.75
C CYS A 254 -7.60 -0.27 -19.63
N PRO A 255 -8.26 -0.60 -20.76
CA PRO A 255 -9.59 -1.19 -20.74
C PRO A 255 -9.59 -2.49 -19.92
N GLY A 256 -10.38 -2.53 -18.85
CA GLY A 256 -10.45 -3.68 -17.96
C GLY A 256 -9.31 -3.81 -16.94
N TYR A 257 -8.37 -2.87 -16.80
CA TYR A 257 -7.32 -2.94 -15.76
C TYR A 257 -6.74 -1.54 -15.50
N GLY A 258 -6.94 -0.98 -14.31
CA GLY A 258 -6.43 0.36 -14.01
C GLY A 258 -6.56 0.80 -12.56
N THR A 259 -5.80 1.84 -12.20
CA THR A 259 -5.60 2.29 -10.82
C THR A 259 -6.92 2.83 -10.24
N ARG A 260 -7.61 2.05 -9.41
CA ARG A 260 -8.89 2.45 -8.80
C ARG A 260 -8.73 3.35 -7.58
N THR A 261 -7.57 3.35 -6.92
CA THR A 261 -7.40 4.01 -5.61
C THR A 261 -5.97 4.48 -5.40
N ASN A 262 -5.77 5.45 -4.50
CA ASN A 262 -4.47 5.94 -4.07
C ASN A 262 -4.46 6.09 -2.55
N THR A 263 -3.62 5.32 -1.84
CA THR A 263 -3.55 5.31 -0.37
C THR A 263 -2.20 5.84 0.11
N ILE A 264 -2.24 6.85 0.98
CA ILE A 264 -1.08 7.47 1.63
C ILE A 264 -1.20 7.22 3.14
N ILE A 265 -0.16 6.65 3.74
CA ILE A 265 -0.01 6.55 5.19
C ILE A 265 1.19 7.39 5.59
N LEU A 266 0.94 8.49 6.29
CA LEU A 266 1.98 9.28 6.98
C LEU A 266 2.02 8.85 8.45
N VAL A 267 3.21 8.79 9.04
CA VAL A 267 3.39 8.60 10.49
C VAL A 267 4.39 9.64 10.99
N ASP A 268 4.03 10.39 12.04
CA ASP A 268 4.93 11.37 12.67
C ASP A 268 5.72 10.81 13.85
N ALA A 269 6.67 11.59 14.35
CA ALA A 269 7.57 11.19 15.43
C ALA A 269 6.87 10.97 16.79
N ASP A 270 5.68 11.56 16.98
CA ASP A 270 4.85 11.40 18.17
C ASP A 270 3.89 10.18 18.04
N GLY A 271 3.87 9.54 16.86
CA GLY A 271 3.08 8.33 16.59
C GLY A 271 1.67 8.62 16.08
N HIS A 272 1.39 9.82 15.56
CA HIS A 272 0.12 10.09 14.87
C HIS A 272 0.18 9.53 13.45
N VAL A 273 -0.76 8.65 13.14
CA VAL A 273 -1.00 8.11 11.81
C VAL A 273 -2.01 9.00 11.09
N THR A 274 -1.71 9.35 9.83
CA THR A 274 -2.67 9.92 8.89
C THR A 274 -2.80 8.95 7.71
N PHE A 275 -3.94 8.27 7.63
CA PHE A 275 -4.30 7.38 6.53
C PHE A 275 -5.26 8.14 5.60
N THR A 276 -4.80 8.55 4.43
CA THR A 276 -5.65 9.14 3.39
C THR A 276 -5.80 8.18 2.23
N GLU A 277 -7.03 7.87 1.86
CA GLU A 277 -7.37 7.08 0.68
C GLU A 277 -8.21 7.92 -0.28
N ARG A 278 -7.80 7.97 -1.55
CA ARG A 278 -8.56 8.53 -2.67
C ARG A 278 -9.01 7.39 -3.59
N SER A 279 -10.30 7.07 -3.57
CA SER A 279 -10.90 5.92 -4.27
C SER A 279 -11.87 6.34 -5.38
N MET A 280 -11.81 5.67 -6.53
CA MET A 280 -12.68 5.92 -7.68
C MET A 280 -14.10 5.41 -7.40
N MET A 281 -15.09 6.30 -7.55
CA MET A 281 -16.50 5.93 -7.50
C MET A 281 -16.94 5.32 -8.84
N ASP A 282 -17.59 4.17 -8.76
CA ASP A 282 -18.18 3.47 -9.91
C ASP A 282 -17.14 3.17 -11.03
N LYS A 283 -17.53 3.34 -12.30
CA LYS A 283 -16.68 3.17 -13.49
C LYS A 283 -16.29 4.51 -14.13
N ASP A 284 -16.63 5.62 -13.47
CA ASP A 284 -16.41 6.96 -13.98
C ASP A 284 -15.01 7.44 -13.55
N LEU A 285 -14.10 7.53 -14.53
CA LEU A 285 -12.70 7.93 -14.31
C LEU A 285 -12.57 9.35 -13.70
N SER A 286 -13.62 10.18 -13.79
CA SER A 286 -13.64 11.54 -13.24
C SER A 286 -14.10 11.61 -11.78
N ARG A 287 -14.79 10.59 -11.26
CA ARG A 287 -15.40 10.63 -9.92
C ARG A 287 -14.53 9.92 -8.88
N TRP A 288 -14.03 10.70 -7.94
CA TRP A 288 -13.17 10.23 -6.85
C TRP A 288 -13.72 10.70 -5.51
N GLU A 289 -13.66 9.83 -4.51
CA GLU A 289 -13.92 10.15 -3.11
C GLU A 289 -12.60 10.07 -2.34
N THR A 290 -12.25 11.12 -1.59
CA THR A 290 -11.11 11.11 -0.68
C THR A 290 -11.61 11.02 0.75
N ARG A 291 -11.07 10.07 1.52
CA ARG A 291 -11.33 9.87 2.95
C ARG A 291 -10.02 9.89 3.72
N THR A 292 -10.02 10.53 4.89
CA THR A 292 -8.86 10.57 5.78
C THR A 292 -9.26 10.09 7.17
N TYR A 293 -8.42 9.24 7.75
CA TYR A 293 -8.53 8.71 9.10
C TYR A 293 -7.27 9.06 9.87
N GLU A 294 -7.43 9.55 11.09
CA GLU A 294 -6.33 9.96 11.96
C GLU A 294 -6.46 9.27 13.32
N PHE A 295 -5.35 8.69 13.80
CA PHE A 295 -5.28 8.02 15.10
C PHE A 295 -3.84 8.01 15.63
N THR A 296 -3.66 7.80 16.93
CA THR A 296 -2.33 7.66 17.54
C THR A 296 -2.01 6.18 17.80
N LEU A 297 -0.75 5.79 17.61
CA LEU A 297 -0.27 4.45 17.95
C LEU A 297 -0.34 4.16 19.46
N GLN A 298 -0.83 2.98 19.80
CA GLN A 298 -0.92 2.44 21.15
C GLN A 298 0.29 1.52 21.37
N ASN A 299 1.26 1.98 22.19
CA ASN A 299 2.50 1.26 22.53
C ASN A 299 2.30 0.26 23.69
#